data_AF-A0A1J5HKG7-F1
#
_entry.id   AF-A0A1J5HKG7-F1
#
_cell.length_a   1.000
_cell.length_b   1.000
_cell.length_c   1.000
_cell.angle_alpha   90.00
_cell.angle_beta   90.00
_cell.angle_gamma   90.00
#
_symmetry.space_group_name_H-M   'P 1'
#
loop_
_entity.id
_entity.type
_entity.pdbx_description
1 polymer ?
#
loop_
_entity_poly.entity_id
_entity_poly.type
_entity_poly.pdbx_seq_one_letter_code
_entity_poly.pdbx_strand_id
1 'polypeptide(L)'
;MKKFKGKVIKGHGLGRKLGFPTINLESMEQDTDGRETGVFVVRVTIDGQMHWGVMHAGQTIKGNSSCEVHILDFSGDVYGKEVSVEVLEKIRETWKFDNLENLREQIELDVELAKEKVLDLK
;
A
#
# COMPACT_ATOMS: atom_id res chain seq x y z
N MET A 1 -9.72 3.82 13.78
CA MET A 1 -8.76 3.47 12.70
C MET A 1 -9.31 2.28 11.94
N LYS A 2 -9.30 2.31 10.60
CA LYS A 2 -9.78 1.20 9.77
C LYS A 2 -8.67 0.13 9.71
N LYS A 3 -8.98 -1.12 10.07
CA LYS A 3 -8.04 -2.25 10.03
C LYS A 3 -8.67 -3.39 9.24
N PHE A 4 -7.87 -4.08 8.43
CA PHE A 4 -8.32 -5.22 7.65
C PHE A 4 -7.21 -6.28 7.52
N LYS A 5 -7.60 -7.46 7.05
CA LYS A 5 -6.68 -8.53 6.68
C LYS A 5 -6.70 -8.76 5.18
N GLY A 6 -5.56 -9.17 4.63
CA GLY A 6 -5.44 -9.51 3.22
C GLY A 6 -4.39 -10.58 3.01
N LYS A 7 -4.62 -11.44 2.01
CA LYS A 7 -3.60 -12.40 1.58
C LYS A 7 -2.68 -11.73 0.57
N VAL A 8 -1.38 -11.90 0.75
CA VAL A 8 -0.40 -11.37 -0.21
C VAL A 8 -0.42 -12.23 -1.47
N ILE A 9 -0.71 -11.59 -2.59
CA ILE A 9 -0.76 -12.19 -3.93
C ILE A 9 0.26 -11.56 -4.87
N LYS A 10 0.51 -12.23 -5.99
CA LYS A 10 1.34 -11.68 -7.07
C LYS A 10 0.55 -10.61 -7.83
N GLY A 11 1.08 -9.39 -7.86
CA GLY A 11 0.59 -8.31 -8.72
C GLY A 11 1.34 -8.21 -10.04
N HIS A 12 1.16 -7.09 -10.73
CA HIS A 12 1.84 -6.80 -12.01
C HIS A 12 3.33 -6.43 -11.86
N GLY A 13 3.81 -6.20 -10.64
CA GLY A 13 5.21 -5.93 -10.35
C GLY A 13 5.71 -4.57 -10.84
N LEU A 14 4.81 -3.62 -11.14
CA LEU A 14 5.17 -2.29 -11.62
C LEU A 14 6.01 -1.52 -10.58
N GLY A 15 5.59 -1.52 -9.31
CA GLY A 15 6.33 -0.86 -8.24
C GLY A 15 7.79 -1.34 -8.15
N ARG A 16 8.02 -2.66 -8.26
CA ARG A 16 9.39 -3.23 -8.28
C ARG A 16 10.24 -2.66 -9.41
N LYS A 17 9.66 -2.48 -10.62
CA LYS A 17 10.39 -1.88 -11.77
C LYS A 17 10.75 -0.41 -11.54
N LEU A 18 9.96 0.28 -10.71
CA LEU A 18 10.15 1.69 -10.36
C LEU A 18 11.02 1.89 -9.10
N GLY A 19 11.53 0.81 -8.49
CA GLY A 19 12.34 0.88 -7.26
C GLY A 19 11.54 0.76 -5.95
N PHE A 20 10.22 0.65 -6.03
CA PHE A 20 9.30 0.61 -4.89
C PHE A 20 8.54 -0.73 -4.86
N PRO A 21 9.16 -1.84 -4.42
CA PRO A 21 8.50 -3.14 -4.41
C PRO A 21 7.23 -3.11 -3.55
N THR A 22 6.10 -3.53 -4.13
CA THR A 22 4.80 -3.58 -3.43
C THR A 22 4.33 -5.02 -3.23
N ILE A 23 3.70 -5.27 -2.09
CA ILE A 23 2.81 -6.41 -1.91
C ILE A 23 1.43 -6.05 -2.45
N ASN A 24 0.79 -6.99 -3.13
CA ASN A 24 -0.60 -6.83 -3.57
C ASN A 24 -1.47 -7.64 -2.62
N LEU A 25 -2.57 -7.05 -2.13
CA LEU A 25 -3.47 -7.70 -1.19
C LEU A 25 -4.75 -8.11 -1.89
N GLU A 26 -5.02 -9.41 -1.88
CA GLU A 26 -6.33 -9.94 -2.20
C GLU A 26 -7.26 -9.60 -1.03
N SER A 27 -8.26 -8.77 -1.30
CA SER A 27 -9.25 -8.46 -0.28
C SER A 27 -10.24 -9.61 -0.17
N MET A 28 -10.50 -10.07 1.06
CA MET A 28 -11.66 -10.92 1.29
C MET A 28 -12.92 -10.08 1.04
N GLU A 29 -13.81 -10.59 0.20
CA GLU A 29 -14.93 -9.91 -0.48
C GLU A 29 -15.97 -9.21 0.42
N GLN A 30 -15.80 -9.19 1.75
CA GLN A 30 -16.83 -8.67 2.67
C GLN A 30 -16.54 -7.27 3.25
N ASP A 31 -15.35 -6.69 3.02
CA ASP A 31 -14.90 -5.45 3.71
C ASP A 31 -14.33 -4.36 2.77
N THR A 32 -14.66 -4.40 1.48
CA THR A 32 -14.15 -3.42 0.49
C THR A 32 -15.11 -2.29 0.16
N ASP A 33 -16.41 -2.48 0.37
CA ASP A 33 -17.41 -1.42 0.15
C ASP A 33 -17.19 -0.29 1.16
N GLY A 34 -16.78 0.89 0.68
CA GLY A 34 -16.54 2.07 1.51
C GLY A 34 -15.09 2.28 1.97
N ARG A 35 -14.12 1.58 1.37
CA ARG A 35 -12.72 2.01 1.51
C ARG A 35 -12.48 3.25 0.66
N GLU A 36 -11.94 4.26 1.32
CA GLU A 36 -11.54 5.48 0.66
C GLU A 36 -10.37 5.20 -0.29
N THR A 37 -10.43 5.74 -1.50
CA THR A 37 -9.31 5.67 -2.45
C THR A 37 -8.25 6.71 -2.09
N GLY A 38 -6.99 6.38 -2.33
CA GLY A 38 -5.89 7.30 -2.10
C GLY A 38 -4.58 6.59 -1.79
N VAL A 39 -3.61 7.40 -1.38
CA VAL A 39 -2.34 6.95 -0.82
C VAL A 39 -2.36 7.22 0.68
N PHE A 40 -1.95 6.24 1.48
CA PHE A 40 -2.07 6.29 2.94
C PHE A 40 -0.81 5.78 3.63
N VAL A 41 -0.52 6.35 4.80
CA VAL A 41 0.38 5.72 5.78
C VAL A 41 -0.35 4.57 6.45
N VAL A 42 0.30 3.41 6.49
CA VAL A 42 -0.25 2.20 7.10
C VAL A 42 0.72 1.52 8.04
N ARG A 43 0.18 0.75 8.99
CA ARG A 43 0.89 -0.27 9.75
C ARG A 43 0.55 -1.64 9.19
N VAL A 44 1.57 -2.44 8.88
CA VAL A 44 1.45 -3.81 8.38
C VAL A 44 2.00 -4.76 9.42
N THR A 45 1.20 -5.73 9.83
CA THR A 45 1.65 -6.82 10.70
C THR A 45 1.87 -8.09 9.89
N ILE A 46 3.10 -8.61 9.90
CA ILE A 46 3.54 -9.82 9.22
C ILE A 46 4.15 -10.74 10.28
N ASP A 47 3.62 -11.95 10.44
CA ASP A 47 4.11 -12.94 11.42
C ASP A 47 4.32 -12.36 12.84
N GLY A 48 3.40 -11.47 13.27
CA GLY A 48 3.45 -10.79 14.56
C GLY A 48 4.39 -9.58 14.65
N GLN A 49 5.18 -9.30 13.62
CA GLN A 49 6.06 -8.13 13.55
C GLN A 49 5.38 -6.97 12.83
N MET A 50 5.58 -5.76 13.35
CA MET A 50 4.93 -4.55 12.86
C MET A 50 5.90 -3.74 12.00
N HIS A 51 5.44 -3.35 10.81
CA HIS A 51 6.18 -2.57 9.82
C HIS A 51 5.36 -1.36 9.37
N TRP A 52 6.04 -0.26 9.07
CA TRP A 52 5.41 0.89 8.43
C TRP A 52 5.33 0.67 6.92
N GLY A 53 4.33 1.26 6.28
CA GLY A 53 4.16 1.16 4.85
C GLY A 53 3.38 2.31 4.23
N VAL A 54 3.48 2.39 2.91
CA VAL A 54 2.69 3.28 2.06
C VAL A 54 1.72 2.44 1.26
N MET A 55 0.42 2.64 1.48
CA MET A 55 -0.64 1.92 0.78
C MET A 55 -1.22 2.78 -0.32
N HIS A 56 -1.26 2.25 -1.53
CA HIS A 56 -2.14 2.73 -2.59
C HIS A 56 -3.43 1.91 -2.58
N ALA A 57 -4.56 2.56 -2.32
CA ALA A 57 -5.90 2.00 -2.45
C ALA A 57 -6.61 2.64 -3.64
N GLY A 58 -6.89 1.86 -4.67
CA GLY A 58 -7.54 2.32 -5.89
C GLY A 58 -8.63 1.37 -6.37
N GLN A 59 -9.45 1.83 -7.30
CA GLN A 59 -10.38 0.97 -8.03
C GLN A 59 -9.64 0.39 -9.25
N THR A 60 -9.65 -0.94 -9.40
CA THR A 60 -9.19 -1.56 -10.63
C THR A 60 -10.19 -1.32 -11.77
N ILE A 61 -9.72 -1.43 -13.01
CA ILE A 61 -10.54 -1.30 -14.23
C ILE A 61 -11.71 -2.31 -14.25
N LYS A 62 -11.63 -3.40 -13.48
CA LYS A 62 -12.68 -4.42 -13.35
C LYS A 62 -13.66 -4.18 -12.19
N GLY A 63 -13.59 -3.03 -11.51
CA GLY A 63 -14.46 -2.68 -10.39
C GLY A 63 -14.06 -3.27 -9.04
N ASN A 64 -12.98 -4.07 -8.97
CA ASN A 64 -12.47 -4.60 -7.72
C ASN A 64 -11.53 -3.58 -7.06
N SER A 65 -11.60 -3.40 -5.74
CA SER A 65 -10.63 -2.60 -5.00
C SER A 65 -9.24 -3.26 -5.02
N SER A 66 -8.22 -2.56 -5.50
CA SER A 66 -6.81 -2.98 -5.39
C SER A 66 -6.15 -2.27 -4.23
N CYS A 67 -5.54 -3.04 -3.33
CA CYS A 67 -4.67 -2.52 -2.28
C CYS A 67 -3.24 -2.99 -2.54
N GLU A 68 -2.35 -2.05 -2.81
CA GLU A 68 -0.92 -2.27 -2.92
C GLU A 68 -0.21 -1.59 -1.76
N VAL A 69 0.75 -2.27 -1.13
CA VAL A 69 1.51 -1.70 -0.02
C VAL A 69 3.00 -1.82 -0.30
N HIS A 70 3.71 -0.68 -0.28
CA HIS A 70 5.15 -0.64 -0.17
C HIS A 70 5.53 -0.63 1.31
N ILE A 71 6.20 -1.68 1.78
CA ILE A 71 6.62 -1.78 3.18
C ILE A 71 7.99 -1.11 3.33
N LEU A 72 8.08 -0.14 4.23
CA LEU A 72 9.29 0.63 4.46
C LEU A 72 10.35 -0.23 5.14
N ASP A 73 11.60 -0.10 4.64
CA ASP A 73 12.79 -0.77 5.17
C ASP A 73 12.65 -2.31 5.31
N PHE A 74 11.77 -2.92 4.51
CA PHE A 74 11.50 -4.34 4.54
C PHE A 74 12.20 -5.06 3.39
N SER A 75 12.84 -6.19 3.72
CA SER A 75 13.36 -7.13 2.74
C SER A 75 12.86 -8.54 3.07
N GLY A 76 12.36 -9.25 2.06
CA GLY A 76 11.83 -10.60 2.24
C GLY A 76 10.72 -10.93 1.25
N ASP A 77 10.40 -12.22 1.17
CA ASP A 77 9.23 -12.73 0.45
C ASP A 77 8.11 -13.03 1.45
N VAL A 78 6.93 -12.50 1.15
CA VAL A 78 5.71 -12.66 1.97
C VAL A 78 4.54 -13.16 1.14
N TYR A 79 4.77 -13.63 -0.10
CA TYR A 79 3.72 -14.20 -0.94
C TYR A 79 3.00 -15.36 -0.22
N GLY A 80 1.68 -15.37 -0.33
CA GLY A 80 0.82 -16.37 0.28
C GLY A 80 0.54 -16.16 1.77
N LYS A 81 1.27 -15.27 2.45
CA LYS A 81 1.01 -14.95 3.86
C LYS A 81 -0.26 -14.10 4.00
N GLU A 82 -0.96 -14.29 5.12
CA GLU A 82 -1.98 -13.36 5.58
C GLU A 82 -1.30 -12.23 6.37
N VAL A 83 -1.64 -10.99 6.05
CA VAL A 83 -1.14 -9.80 6.75
C VAL A 83 -2.32 -8.99 7.28
N SER A 84 -2.10 -8.28 8.38
CA SER A 84 -3.04 -7.27 8.86
C SER A 84 -2.55 -5.89 8.48
N VAL A 85 -3.43 -5.05 7.96
CA VAL A 85 -3.14 -3.67 7.58
C VAL A 85 -4.03 -2.74 8.38
N GLU A 86 -3.43 -1.75 9.02
CA GLU A 86 -4.12 -0.67 9.71
C GLU A 86 -3.86 0.64 8.98
N VAL A 87 -4.94 1.30 8.56
CA VAL A 87 -4.89 2.57 7.84
C VAL A 87 -4.92 3.72 8.84
N LEU A 88 -3.89 4.57 8.76
CA LEU A 88 -3.65 5.60 9.77
C LEU A 88 -3.96 6.99 9.24
N GLU A 89 -3.28 7.41 8.18
CA GLU A 89 -3.38 8.78 7.67
C GLU A 89 -3.36 8.79 6.15
N LYS A 90 -4.16 9.67 5.54
CA LYS A 90 -4.17 9.88 4.10
C LYS A 90 -3.07 10.87 3.71
N ILE A 91 -2.27 10.47 2.73
CA ILE A 91 -1.25 11.32 2.10
C ILE A 91 -1.87 12.15 0.98
N ARG A 92 -2.60 11.50 0.07
CA ARG A 92 -3.26 12.16 -1.07
C ARG A 92 -4.35 11.29 -1.71
N GLU A 93 -5.11 11.89 -2.62
CA GLU A 93 -5.99 11.18 -3.55
C GLU A 93 -5.22 10.38 -4.61
N THR A 94 -5.90 9.44 -5.28
CA THR A 94 -5.35 8.74 -6.45
C THR A 94 -5.33 9.64 -7.67
N TRP A 95 -4.25 9.60 -8.46
CA TRP A 95 -4.10 10.37 -9.70
C TRP A 95 -3.71 9.46 -10.86
N LYS A 96 -4.02 9.90 -12.08
CA LYS A 96 -3.47 9.32 -13.30
C LYS A 96 -2.21 10.09 -13.67
N PHE A 97 -1.22 9.38 -14.20
CA PHE A 97 0.04 9.96 -14.66
C PHE A 97 0.17 9.72 -16.16
N ASP A 98 0.68 10.73 -16.87
CA ASP A 98 0.85 10.67 -18.32
C ASP A 98 2.04 9.82 -18.75
N ASN A 99 2.99 9.58 -17.83
CA ASN A 99 4.18 8.76 -18.08
C ASN A 99 4.69 8.10 -16.79
N LEU A 100 5.61 7.14 -16.95
CA LEU A 100 6.17 6.36 -15.85
C LEU A 100 7.15 7.15 -14.96
N GLU A 101 7.80 8.19 -15.49
CA GLU A 101 8.74 9.00 -14.71
C GLU A 101 7.98 9.86 -13.69
N ASN A 102 6.92 10.54 -14.13
CA ASN A 102 6.05 11.31 -13.23
C ASN A 102 5.44 10.42 -12.13
N LEU A 103 5.08 9.17 -12.47
CA LEU A 103 4.62 8.21 -11.48
C LEU A 103 5.72 7.85 -10.49
N ARG A 104 6.95 7.60 -10.96
CA ARG A 104 8.10 7.27 -10.12
C ARG A 104 8.41 8.39 -9.14
N GLU A 105 8.52 9.62 -9.63
CA GLU A 105 8.78 10.82 -8.82
C GLU A 105 7.70 11.02 -7.76
N GLN A 106 6.42 10.82 -8.11
CA GLN A 106 5.36 10.95 -7.11
C GLN A 106 5.42 9.86 -6.05
N ILE A 107 5.73 8.61 -6.41
CA ILE A 107 5.89 7.53 -5.42
C ILE A 107 7.05 7.83 -4.47
N GLU A 108 8.15 8.41 -4.99
CA GLU A 108 9.30 8.84 -4.18
C GLU A 108 8.87 9.88 -3.13
N LEU A 109 8.16 10.92 -3.54
CA LEU A 109 7.60 11.94 -2.65
C LEU A 109 6.61 11.34 -1.62
N ASP A 110 5.75 10.41 -2.05
CA ASP A 110 4.80 9.75 -1.16
C ASP A 110 5.53 8.94 -0.06
N VAL A 111 6.64 8.29 -0.41
CA VAL A 111 7.47 7.52 0.53
C VAL A 111 8.22 8.44 1.50
N GLU A 112 8.78 9.54 1.02
CA GLU A 112 9.46 10.53 1.87
C GLU A 112 8.48 11.14 2.89
N LEU A 113 7.32 11.61 2.42
CA LEU A 113 6.29 12.16 3.29
C LEU A 113 5.76 11.13 4.30
N ALA A 114 5.63 9.87 3.89
CA ALA A 114 5.26 8.80 4.82
C ALA A 114 6.31 8.60 5.92
N LYS A 115 7.61 8.65 5.57
CA LYS A 115 8.70 8.55 6.56
C LYS A 115 8.66 9.70 7.57
N GLU A 116 8.36 10.92 7.13
CA GLU A 116 8.18 12.07 8.02
C GLU A 116 6.99 11.85 8.97
N LYS A 117 5.81 11.51 8.43
CA LYS A 117 4.60 11.25 9.22
C LYS A 117 4.77 10.13 10.24
N VAL A 118 5.54 9.09 9.89
CA VAL A 118 5.85 7.98 10.80
C VAL A 118 6.61 8.46 12.05
N LEU A 119 7.42 9.53 11.96
CA LEU A 119 8.09 10.09 13.13
C LEU A 119 7.11 10.75 14.09
N ASP A 120 6.07 11.41 13.57
CA ASP A 120 5.02 12.05 14.37
C ASP A 120 4.05 11.04 15.02
N LEU A 121 3.98 9.83 14.46
CA LEU A 121 3.09 8.75 14.90
C LEU A 121 3.75 7.76 15.90
N LYS A 122 5.04 7.93 16.20
CA LYS A 122 5.78 7.13 17.19
C LYS A 122 5.63 7.73 18.59
#